data_AF-A0A2G4I486-F1
#
_entry.id   AF-A0A2G4I486-F1
#
_cell.length_a   1.000
_cell.length_b   1.000
_cell.length_c   1.000
_cell.angle_alpha   90.00
_cell.angle_beta   90.00
_cell.angle_gamma   90.00
#
_symmetry.space_group_name_H-M   'P 1'
#
loop_
_entity.id
_entity.type
_entity.pdbx_description
1 polymer ?
#
loop_
_entity_poly.entity_id
_entity_poly.type
_entity_poly.pdbx_seq_one_letter_code
_entity_poly.pdbx_strand_id
1 'polypeptide(L)'
;MDGRTSAGFRLALPALPCFNAQVNHRTSSRRSFLQSTFAASAAPFLLPSNVWAASKTGSGPNGRINLGLIGMGMMNRGHLGGFLGMADVQVVALCDVHKGRLDDAVERVHKAYAKDREAGTYKGCAAIGDFRELIARGDIDAVCIATPDHWHAIPAILAARAKKDVYCEKPLSLTLAEGRAMVNAARASNIVFQTGSQQRTEFKGYFRQAVEYVRNGRIGKVKTVRVGVGPAAKPCDLPAEPVPAGTDWEMWNGPSPQRAFNQILCPMDIHKHFPAWRNYREYACGGLADMGAHHFDIAQWALGMDDSGPVEIQPPASGDAGLRFVYANGIEMFHGGPSGTTFEGELGTIYVDRKGIESTPKSILETPLGGKDFRLPAIASSHKQNWVDCIKTRQKPVADVAIGARTAAVCQLGNIGYWLRRPLKWDPKKEEFIGDAEANKLRSR
;
A
#
# COMPACT_ATOMS: atom_id res chain seq x y z
N MET A 1 74.89 -21.60 -31.30
CA MET A 1 74.69 -20.30 -31.97
C MET A 1 73.31 -19.81 -31.58
N ASP A 2 73.08 -18.78 -30.79
CA ASP A 2 73.94 -17.90 -29.99
C ASP A 2 73.04 -17.34 -28.90
N GLY A 3 73.45 -17.48 -27.64
CA GLY A 3 72.87 -16.77 -26.52
C GLY A 3 73.64 -15.48 -26.29
N ARG A 4 72.94 -14.35 -26.23
CA ARG A 4 73.44 -13.08 -25.66
C ARG A 4 72.39 -12.50 -24.71
N THR A 5 72.72 -12.57 -23.43
CA THR A 5 72.68 -11.48 -22.42
C THR A 5 71.80 -10.26 -22.68
N SER A 6 70.96 -9.86 -21.70
CA SER A 6 71.34 -8.80 -20.75
C SER A 6 70.31 -8.55 -19.64
N ALA A 7 70.88 -8.23 -18.47
CA ALA A 7 70.45 -7.27 -17.45
C ALA A 7 69.07 -7.40 -16.79
N GLY A 8 69.11 -7.85 -15.54
CA GLY A 8 68.05 -7.61 -14.57
C GLY A 8 68.07 -6.19 -14.02
N PHE A 9 66.89 -5.76 -13.55
CA PHE A 9 66.75 -4.74 -12.53
C PHE A 9 65.83 -5.30 -11.43
N ARG A 10 66.41 -5.43 -10.23
CA ARG A 10 65.67 -5.70 -8.99
C ARG A 10 65.06 -4.39 -8.50
N LEU A 11 63.76 -4.39 -8.25
CA LEU A 11 63.12 -3.46 -7.33
C LEU A 11 62.39 -4.29 -6.28
N ALA A 12 62.94 -4.27 -5.08
CA ALA A 12 62.36 -4.85 -3.89
C ALA A 12 61.16 -4.01 -3.44
N LEU A 13 60.00 -4.64 -3.29
CA LEU A 13 58.87 -4.12 -2.52
C LEU A 13 58.68 -5.04 -1.30
N PRO A 14 58.55 -4.49 -0.09
CA PRO A 14 58.44 -5.30 1.13
C PRO A 14 57.07 -5.98 1.19
N ALA A 15 57.07 -7.24 1.65
CA ALA A 15 55.87 -7.98 1.99
C ALA A 15 55.12 -7.27 3.14
N LEU A 16 53.86 -6.91 2.91
CA LEU A 16 52.94 -6.51 3.96
C LEU A 16 52.18 -7.76 4.46
N PRO A 17 51.91 -7.87 5.77
CA PRO A 17 51.35 -9.07 6.37
C PRO A 17 49.89 -9.29 5.95
N CYS A 18 49.52 -10.54 5.70
CA CYS A 18 48.14 -10.99 5.58
C CYS A 18 47.38 -10.65 6.87
N PHE A 19 46.54 -9.62 6.82
CA PHE A 19 45.51 -9.39 7.82
C PHE A 19 44.30 -10.27 7.46
N ASN A 20 44.15 -11.40 8.16
CA ASN A 20 42.90 -12.14 8.19
C ASN A 20 41.88 -11.35 9.00
N ALA A 21 41.18 -10.42 8.35
CA ALA A 21 39.95 -9.87 8.89
C ALA A 21 38.83 -10.89 8.65
N GLN A 22 38.63 -11.79 9.63
CA GLN A 22 37.36 -12.51 9.72
C GLN A 22 36.25 -11.49 9.97
N VAL A 23 35.60 -11.05 8.90
CA VAL A 23 34.33 -10.34 8.98
C VAL A 23 33.29 -11.38 9.38
N ASN A 24 32.99 -11.42 10.68
CA ASN A 24 31.83 -12.15 11.19
C ASN A 24 30.56 -11.47 10.66
N HIS A 25 30.10 -11.90 9.49
CA HIS A 25 28.71 -11.70 9.09
C HIS A 25 27.85 -12.52 10.06
N ARG A 26 27.29 -11.87 11.08
CA ARG A 26 26.15 -12.43 11.81
C ARG A 26 24.99 -12.52 10.82
N THR A 27 24.86 -13.66 10.17
CA THR A 27 23.67 -14.02 9.40
C THR A 27 22.53 -14.25 10.38
N SER A 28 21.76 -13.19 10.67
CA SER A 28 20.49 -13.34 11.37
C SER A 28 19.57 -14.16 10.47
N SER A 29 19.39 -15.44 10.79
CA SER A 29 18.51 -16.32 10.00
C SER A 29 17.04 -15.87 10.15
N ARG A 30 16.19 -16.14 9.15
CA ARG A 30 14.73 -15.87 9.16
C ARG A 30 14.05 -16.30 10.46
N ARG A 31 14.58 -17.32 11.14
CA ARG A 31 14.12 -17.82 12.43
C ARG A 31 14.32 -16.79 13.56
N SER A 32 15.44 -16.08 13.58
CA SER A 32 15.72 -15.02 14.56
C SER A 32 14.79 -13.80 14.39
N PHE A 33 14.52 -13.38 13.15
CA PHE A 33 13.59 -12.27 12.84
C PHE A 33 12.12 -12.62 13.14
N LEU A 34 11.67 -13.83 12.80
CA LEU A 34 10.34 -14.31 13.17
C LEU A 34 10.23 -14.54 14.68
N GLN A 35 11.28 -15.03 15.35
CA GLN A 35 11.33 -15.18 16.80
C GLN A 35 11.35 -13.85 17.54
N SER A 36 12.02 -12.81 17.04
CA SER A 36 11.97 -11.46 17.63
C SER A 36 10.59 -10.81 17.42
N THR A 37 9.95 -11.06 16.28
CA THR A 37 8.56 -10.62 16.02
C THR A 37 7.54 -11.38 16.89
N PHE A 38 7.76 -12.68 17.14
CA PHE A 38 6.94 -13.48 18.06
C PHE A 38 7.20 -13.15 19.52
N ALA A 39 8.44 -12.91 19.93
CA ALA A 39 8.78 -12.51 21.30
C ALA A 39 8.20 -11.12 21.63
N ALA A 40 8.18 -10.19 20.67
CA ALA A 40 7.52 -8.90 20.83
C ALA A 40 5.98 -8.97 20.79
N SER A 41 5.39 -10.08 20.31
CA SER A 41 3.93 -10.27 20.27
C SER A 41 3.38 -11.24 21.32
N ALA A 42 4.24 -12.04 21.96
CA ALA A 42 3.91 -12.93 23.06
C ALA A 42 4.31 -12.39 24.44
N ALA A 43 5.16 -11.37 24.52
CA ALA A 43 5.26 -10.57 25.74
C ALA A 43 3.92 -9.83 25.90
N PRO A 44 3.12 -10.09 26.95
CA PRO A 44 2.10 -9.13 27.30
C PRO A 44 2.84 -7.82 27.51
N PHE A 45 2.47 -6.78 26.76
CA PHE A 45 2.84 -5.42 27.10
C PHE A 45 2.17 -5.13 28.45
N LEU A 46 2.75 -5.64 29.54
CA LEU A 46 2.46 -5.27 30.92
C LEU A 46 3.05 -3.87 31.13
N LEU A 47 2.50 -2.93 30.37
CA LEU A 47 2.63 -1.53 30.66
C LEU A 47 1.69 -1.25 31.84
N PRO A 48 2.13 -0.46 32.84
CA PRO A 48 1.28 -0.09 33.96
C PRO A 48 -0.08 0.42 33.45
N SER A 49 -1.18 -0.07 34.03
CA SER A 49 -2.56 0.24 33.63
C SER A 49 -2.90 1.75 33.62
N ASN A 50 -2.07 2.55 34.27
CA ASN A 50 -2.07 4.00 34.33
C ASN A 50 -1.36 4.70 33.14
N VAL A 51 -0.80 3.97 32.17
CA VAL A 51 -0.26 4.54 30.90
C VAL A 51 -1.28 4.47 29.75
N TRP A 52 -2.36 3.72 29.91
CA TRP A 52 -3.47 3.67 28.96
C TRP A 52 -4.57 4.67 29.33
N ALA A 53 -4.20 5.93 29.50
CA ALA A 53 -5.16 6.97 29.18
C ALA A 53 -5.40 6.84 27.68
N ALA A 54 -6.61 6.44 27.28
CA ALA A 54 -7.07 6.66 25.90
C ALA A 54 -6.59 8.04 25.51
N SER A 55 -5.80 8.16 24.43
CA SER A 55 -5.45 9.48 23.95
C SER A 55 -6.79 10.14 23.68
N LYS A 56 -7.15 11.10 24.54
CA LYS A 56 -8.30 11.95 24.31
C LYS A 56 -7.90 12.71 23.08
N THR A 57 -8.31 12.23 21.90
CA THR A 57 -8.17 13.00 20.69
C THR A 57 -8.73 14.38 20.97
N GLY A 58 -7.83 15.36 21.03
CA GLY A 58 -8.14 16.75 21.31
C GLY A 58 -8.13 17.22 22.78
N SER A 59 -7.46 16.58 23.73
CA SER A 59 -7.28 17.17 25.08
C SER A 59 -6.06 18.09 25.25
N GLY A 60 -5.32 18.36 24.19
CA GLY A 60 -4.29 19.42 24.18
C GLY A 60 -4.91 20.77 23.81
N PRO A 61 -4.25 21.91 24.12
CA PRO A 61 -4.78 23.26 23.91
C PRO A 61 -5.30 23.58 22.50
N ASN A 62 -5.01 22.75 21.49
CA ASN A 62 -5.39 22.96 20.08
C ASN A 62 -6.19 21.81 19.43
N GLY A 63 -6.60 20.75 20.14
CA GLY A 63 -7.51 19.75 19.56
C GLY A 63 -6.97 18.85 18.42
N ARG A 64 -5.70 18.99 18.02
CA ARG A 64 -5.11 18.33 16.82
C ARG A 64 -4.81 16.85 17.03
N ILE A 65 -4.81 16.10 15.93
CA ILE A 65 -4.34 14.70 15.84
C ILE A 65 -2.82 14.73 15.65
N ASN A 66 -2.08 14.12 16.58
CA ASN A 66 -0.64 13.92 16.44
C ASN A 66 -0.36 12.75 15.50
N LEU A 67 0.27 13.03 14.36
CA LEU A 67 0.46 12.09 13.26
C LEU A 67 1.93 11.69 13.13
N GLY A 68 2.17 10.38 13.03
CA GLY A 68 3.42 9.80 12.57
C GLY A 68 3.33 9.29 11.13
N LEU A 69 4.40 9.39 10.34
CA LEU A 69 4.45 8.82 8.98
C LEU A 69 5.53 7.74 8.90
N ILE A 70 5.21 6.61 8.27
CA ILE A 70 6.10 5.45 8.11
C ILE A 70 6.34 5.20 6.62
N GLY A 71 7.61 5.22 6.20
CA GLY A 71 8.07 5.10 4.83
C GLY A 71 8.01 6.44 4.10
N MET A 72 9.12 7.17 4.01
CA MET A 72 9.23 8.47 3.37
C MET A 72 9.65 8.34 1.91
N GLY A 73 8.86 7.58 1.14
CA GLY A 73 8.95 7.48 -0.32
C GLY A 73 8.14 8.56 -1.06
N MET A 74 8.06 8.46 -2.39
CA MET A 74 7.33 9.40 -3.26
C MET A 74 5.90 9.72 -2.78
N MET A 75 5.15 8.69 -2.40
CA MET A 75 3.74 8.85 -2.03
C MET A 75 3.59 9.57 -0.68
N ASN A 76 4.36 9.15 0.33
CA ASN A 76 4.34 9.81 1.64
C ASN A 76 4.93 11.23 1.61
N ARG A 77 5.81 11.57 0.67
CA ARG A 77 6.20 12.97 0.44
C ARG A 77 4.98 13.83 0.05
N GLY A 78 4.10 13.30 -0.80
CA GLY A 78 2.84 13.95 -1.16
C GLY A 78 1.85 14.01 0.01
N HIS A 79 1.70 12.92 0.75
CA HIS A 79 0.86 12.90 1.96
C HIS A 79 1.34 13.87 3.02
N LEU A 80 2.64 13.93 3.28
CA LEU A 80 3.25 14.88 4.20
C LEU A 80 2.87 16.31 3.83
N GLY A 81 3.01 16.70 2.57
CA GLY A 81 2.57 18.02 2.10
C GLY A 81 1.09 18.29 2.35
N GLY A 82 0.22 17.30 2.13
CA GLY A 82 -1.20 17.40 2.43
C GLY A 82 -1.51 17.57 3.92
N PHE A 83 -0.92 16.74 4.78
CA PHE A 83 -1.15 16.77 6.23
C PHE A 83 -0.58 18.02 6.90
N LEU A 84 0.56 18.53 6.43
CA LEU A 84 1.12 19.80 6.92
C LEU A 84 0.17 20.99 6.71
N GLY A 85 -0.72 20.92 5.70
CA GLY A 85 -1.72 21.94 5.42
C GLY A 85 -3.03 21.80 6.19
N MET A 86 -3.21 20.75 7.01
CA MET A 86 -4.46 20.49 7.73
C MET A 86 -4.38 21.04 9.15
N ALA A 87 -5.26 21.98 9.49
CA ALA A 87 -5.29 22.60 10.82
C ALA A 87 -5.59 21.62 11.97
N ASP A 88 -6.19 20.49 11.64
CA ASP A 88 -6.59 19.42 12.56
C ASP A 88 -5.48 18.40 12.83
N VAL A 89 -4.34 18.52 12.17
CA VAL A 89 -3.25 17.53 12.23
C VAL A 89 -1.95 18.24 12.61
N GLN A 90 -1.14 17.57 13.43
CA GLN A 90 0.24 17.97 13.69
C GLN A 90 1.16 16.78 13.45
N VAL A 91 2.08 16.89 12.50
CA VAL A 91 3.11 15.86 12.26
C VAL A 91 4.17 15.95 13.34
N VAL A 92 4.43 14.85 14.06
CA VAL A 92 5.37 14.84 15.21
C VAL A 92 6.51 13.82 15.07
N ALA A 93 6.38 12.86 14.15
CA ALA A 93 7.41 11.85 13.92
C ALA A 93 7.39 11.35 12.47
N LEU A 94 8.57 11.08 11.93
CA LEU A 94 8.78 10.50 10.61
C LEU A 94 9.66 9.27 10.73
N CYS A 95 9.40 8.26 9.90
CA CYS A 95 10.19 7.04 9.86
C CYS A 95 10.57 6.64 8.44
N ASP A 96 11.87 6.40 8.21
CA ASP A 96 12.40 5.73 7.03
C ASP A 96 13.72 5.03 7.37
N VAL A 97 13.98 3.91 6.71
CA VAL A 97 15.21 3.11 6.84
C VAL A 97 16.38 3.72 6.06
N HIS A 98 16.10 4.68 5.18
CA HIS A 98 17.09 5.43 4.42
C HIS A 98 17.25 6.85 4.98
N LYS A 99 18.42 7.12 5.57
CA LYS A 99 18.72 8.37 6.26
C LYS A 99 18.48 9.62 5.41
N GLY A 100 18.90 9.63 4.16
CA GLY A 100 18.73 10.81 3.29
C GLY A 100 17.27 11.16 2.97
N ARG A 101 16.36 10.17 2.99
CA ARG A 101 14.91 10.41 2.80
C ARG A 101 14.29 10.93 4.09
N LEU A 102 14.71 10.36 5.22
CA LEU A 102 14.27 10.79 6.54
C LEU A 102 14.69 12.24 6.81
N ASP A 103 15.93 12.61 6.51
CA ASP A 103 16.45 13.96 6.70
C ASP A 103 15.71 14.99 5.82
N ASP A 104 15.50 14.73 4.52
CA ASP A 104 14.69 15.62 3.63
C ASP A 104 13.27 15.82 4.17
N ALA A 105 12.65 14.76 4.65
CA ALA A 105 11.30 14.83 5.19
C ALA A 105 11.22 15.65 6.48
N VAL A 106 12.17 15.49 7.40
CA VAL A 106 12.25 16.27 8.65
C VAL A 106 12.48 17.75 8.36
N GLU A 107 13.36 18.07 7.40
CA GLU A 107 13.60 19.45 6.98
C GLU A 107 12.32 20.11 6.47
N ARG A 108 11.50 19.40 5.67
CA ARG A 108 10.19 19.90 5.21
C ARG A 108 9.25 20.23 6.37
N VAL A 109 9.17 19.36 7.38
CA VAL A 109 8.34 19.60 8.57
C VAL A 109 8.83 20.81 9.35
N HIS A 110 10.14 20.91 9.59
CA HIS A 110 10.72 22.05 10.30
C HIS A 110 10.49 23.36 9.57
N LYS A 111 10.57 23.37 8.24
CA LYS A 111 10.25 24.53 7.42
C LYS A 111 8.76 24.91 7.50
N ALA A 112 7.86 23.93 7.45
CA ALA A 112 6.41 24.17 7.51
C ALA A 112 5.97 24.71 8.88
N TYR A 113 6.56 24.22 9.96
CA TYR A 113 6.23 24.60 11.34
C TYR A 113 7.24 25.56 11.98
N ALA A 114 8.02 26.31 11.19
CA ALA A 114 9.03 27.22 11.71
C ALA A 114 8.45 28.25 12.69
N LYS A 115 7.32 28.88 12.32
CA LYS A 115 6.60 29.84 13.17
C LYS A 115 6.02 29.22 14.43
N ASP A 116 5.45 28.01 14.32
CA ASP A 116 4.90 27.29 15.47
C ASP A 116 6.02 26.90 16.45
N ARG A 117 7.21 26.58 15.94
CA ARG A 117 8.39 26.29 16.76
C ARG A 117 8.93 27.54 17.46
N GLU A 118 9.04 28.67 16.76
CA GLU A 118 9.43 29.95 17.34
C GLU A 118 8.45 30.40 18.44
N ALA A 119 7.15 30.17 18.23
CA ALA A 119 6.10 30.44 19.21
C ALA A 119 6.02 29.42 20.36
N GLY A 120 6.83 28.35 20.33
CA GLY A 120 6.80 27.27 21.33
C GLY A 120 5.55 26.37 21.27
N THR A 121 4.71 26.50 20.26
CA THR A 121 3.48 25.70 20.06
C THR A 121 3.75 24.38 19.33
N TYR A 122 4.97 24.18 18.83
CA TYR A 122 5.43 22.93 18.23
C TYR A 122 6.78 22.49 18.80
N LYS A 123 6.84 21.25 19.32
CA LYS A 123 8.01 20.69 20.01
C LYS A 123 9.06 20.07 19.08
N GLY A 124 8.76 19.95 17.78
CA GLY A 124 9.67 19.38 16.78
C GLY A 124 9.22 18.02 16.25
N CYS A 125 9.91 17.57 15.19
CA CYS A 125 9.65 16.30 14.52
C CYS A 125 10.75 15.30 14.84
N ALA A 126 10.39 14.12 15.37
CA ALA A 126 11.39 13.07 15.55
C ALA A 126 11.72 12.37 14.22
N ALA A 127 13.01 12.11 14.03
CA ALA A 127 13.55 11.28 12.94
C ALA A 127 13.80 9.87 13.50
N ILE A 128 13.09 8.86 13.00
CA ILE A 128 13.12 7.50 13.56
C ILE A 128 13.48 6.48 12.47
N GLY A 129 14.47 5.61 12.72
CA GLY A 129 14.89 4.57 11.77
C GLY A 129 14.03 3.31 11.80
N ASP A 130 13.42 3.00 12.95
CA ASP A 130 12.57 1.82 13.15
C ASP A 130 11.11 2.23 13.42
N PHE A 131 10.19 1.76 12.57
CA PHE A 131 8.77 2.06 12.70
C PHE A 131 8.15 1.59 14.02
N ARG A 132 8.75 0.58 14.68
CA ARG A 132 8.30 0.07 15.99
C ARG A 132 8.49 1.12 17.07
N GLU A 133 9.59 1.87 17.04
CA GLU A 133 9.84 2.97 17.97
C GLU A 133 8.83 4.10 17.77
N LEU A 134 8.49 4.43 16.51
CA LEU A 134 7.44 5.39 16.20
C LEU A 134 6.09 4.91 16.73
N ILE A 135 5.72 3.65 16.51
CA ILE A 135 4.46 3.08 17.00
C ILE A 135 4.43 2.99 18.53
N ALA A 136 5.56 2.80 19.21
CA ALA A 136 5.61 2.73 20.66
C ALA A 136 5.38 4.09 21.37
N ARG A 137 5.45 5.21 20.64
CA ARG A 137 5.26 6.55 21.20
C ARG A 137 3.81 6.78 21.65
N GLY A 138 3.65 7.15 22.92
CA GLY A 138 2.35 7.45 23.52
C GLY A 138 1.74 8.79 23.10
N ASP A 139 2.54 9.70 22.53
CA ASP A 139 2.08 11.01 22.07
C ASP A 139 1.54 11.02 20.63
N ILE A 140 1.58 9.88 19.92
CA ILE A 140 1.07 9.72 18.55
C ILE A 140 -0.32 9.11 18.58
N ASP A 141 -1.30 9.80 17.99
CA ASP A 141 -2.70 9.35 17.89
C ASP A 141 -2.93 8.45 16.67
N ALA A 142 -2.27 8.77 15.55
CA ALA A 142 -2.51 8.11 14.28
C ALA A 142 -1.22 7.94 13.47
N VAL A 143 -1.20 6.97 12.54
CA VAL A 143 -0.08 6.75 11.61
C VAL A 143 -0.52 6.70 10.16
N CYS A 144 0.30 7.26 9.27
CA CYS A 144 0.18 7.13 7.82
C CYS A 144 1.32 6.26 7.26
N ILE A 145 0.96 5.11 6.70
CA ILE A 145 1.87 4.09 6.20
C ILE A 145 1.88 4.15 4.67
N ALA A 146 3.04 4.46 4.09
CA ALA A 146 3.28 4.38 2.65
C ALA A 146 4.65 3.73 2.35
N THR A 147 4.88 2.60 3.02
CA THR A 147 5.99 1.69 2.73
C THR A 147 5.76 0.97 1.39
N PRO A 148 6.71 0.17 0.91
CA PRO A 148 6.41 -0.83 -0.12
C PRO A 148 5.31 -1.83 0.31
N ASP A 149 4.63 -2.46 -0.66
CA ASP A 149 3.44 -3.31 -0.39
C ASP A 149 3.77 -4.48 0.54
N HIS A 150 4.96 -5.09 0.40
CA HIS A 150 5.41 -6.19 1.27
C HIS A 150 5.56 -5.80 2.74
N TRP A 151 5.54 -4.50 3.05
CA TRP A 151 5.59 -4.00 4.40
C TRP A 151 4.25 -3.55 4.95
N HIS A 152 3.19 -3.30 4.16
CA HIS A 152 1.97 -2.68 4.68
C HIS A 152 1.37 -3.37 5.92
N ALA A 153 1.26 -4.70 5.89
CA ALA A 153 0.54 -5.45 6.91
C ALA A 153 1.16 -5.37 8.31
N ILE A 154 2.49 -5.38 8.44
CA ILE A 154 3.17 -5.48 9.73
C ILE A 154 3.01 -4.20 10.58
N PRO A 155 3.53 -3.02 10.17
CA PRO A 155 3.26 -1.73 10.80
C PRO A 155 1.77 -1.45 11.01
N ALA A 156 0.90 -1.80 10.05
CA ALA A 156 -0.54 -1.58 10.20
C ALA A 156 -1.14 -2.39 11.37
N ILE A 157 -0.81 -3.67 11.47
CA ILE A 157 -1.28 -4.54 12.56
C ILE A 157 -0.67 -4.11 13.90
N LEU A 158 0.61 -3.72 13.94
CA LEU A 158 1.24 -3.23 15.17
C LEU A 158 0.64 -1.89 15.62
N ALA A 159 0.38 -0.97 14.70
CA ALA A 159 -0.27 0.30 15.00
C ALA A 159 -1.70 0.09 15.52
N ALA A 160 -2.47 -0.82 14.91
CA ALA A 160 -3.80 -1.18 15.40
C ALA A 160 -3.74 -1.73 16.83
N ARG A 161 -2.82 -2.66 17.12
CA ARG A 161 -2.62 -3.21 18.48
C ARG A 161 -2.23 -2.13 19.49
N ALA A 162 -1.46 -1.13 19.05
CA ALA A 162 -1.12 0.06 19.83
C ALA A 162 -2.24 1.12 19.87
N LYS A 163 -3.45 0.78 19.40
CA LYS A 163 -4.66 1.63 19.37
C LYS A 163 -4.49 2.95 18.61
N LYS A 164 -3.62 2.96 17.59
CA LYS A 164 -3.46 4.11 16.70
C LYS A 164 -4.40 3.99 15.52
N ASP A 165 -5.04 5.09 15.14
CA ASP A 165 -5.77 5.14 13.87
C ASP A 165 -4.79 5.05 12.70
N VAL A 166 -5.20 4.42 11.59
CA VAL A 166 -4.29 4.08 10.49
C VAL A 166 -4.81 4.60 9.16
N TYR A 167 -3.95 5.29 8.43
CA TYR A 167 -4.04 5.44 6.98
C TYR A 167 -2.97 4.54 6.36
N CYS A 168 -3.34 3.65 5.44
CA CYS A 168 -2.39 2.79 4.74
C CYS A 168 -2.58 2.91 3.23
N GLU A 169 -1.50 3.14 2.49
CA GLU A 169 -1.57 3.23 1.05
C GLU A 169 -2.00 1.92 0.39
N LYS A 170 -2.49 2.06 -0.85
CA LYS A 170 -2.86 0.95 -1.71
C LYS A 170 -1.64 0.48 -2.53
N PRO A 171 -1.63 -0.76 -3.04
CA PRO A 171 -2.52 -1.88 -2.69
C PRO A 171 -2.37 -2.27 -1.22
N LEU A 172 -3.49 -2.52 -0.52
CA LEU A 172 -3.47 -2.61 0.94
C LEU A 172 -2.56 -3.74 1.48
N SER A 173 -2.44 -4.85 0.74
CA SER A 173 -1.67 -6.02 1.16
C SER A 173 -1.05 -6.74 -0.03
N LEU A 174 0.05 -7.47 0.23
CA LEU A 174 0.71 -8.30 -0.77
C LEU A 174 0.00 -9.65 -0.94
N THR A 175 -0.57 -10.19 0.13
CA THR A 175 -1.25 -11.49 0.13
C THR A 175 -2.67 -11.42 0.69
N LEU A 176 -3.50 -12.42 0.34
CA LEU A 176 -4.89 -12.53 0.81
C LEU A 176 -4.93 -12.67 2.34
N ALA A 177 -4.04 -13.49 2.90
CA ALA A 177 -3.95 -13.71 4.34
C ALA A 177 -3.59 -12.43 5.11
N GLU A 178 -2.71 -11.60 4.57
CA GLU A 178 -2.35 -10.31 5.17
C GLU A 178 -3.52 -9.32 5.19
N GLY A 179 -4.24 -9.20 4.08
CA GLY A 179 -5.43 -8.34 4.03
C GLY A 179 -6.45 -8.72 5.09
N ARG A 180 -6.74 -10.02 5.24
CA ARG A 180 -7.62 -10.54 6.30
C ARG A 180 -7.08 -10.26 7.70
N ALA A 181 -5.78 -10.44 7.92
CA ALA A 181 -5.14 -10.16 9.21
C ALA A 181 -5.24 -8.66 9.60
N MET A 182 -5.06 -7.75 8.64
CA MET A 182 -5.21 -6.30 8.86
C MET A 182 -6.65 -5.93 9.23
N VAL A 183 -7.65 -6.47 8.52
CA VAL A 183 -9.07 -6.27 8.86
C VAL A 183 -9.35 -6.73 10.28
N ASN A 184 -8.93 -7.96 10.63
CA ASN A 184 -9.15 -8.52 11.96
C ASN A 184 -8.50 -7.66 13.05
N ALA A 185 -7.26 -7.21 12.85
CA ALA A 185 -6.55 -6.35 13.80
C ALA A 185 -7.25 -5.00 14.00
N ALA A 186 -7.71 -4.36 12.91
CA ALA A 186 -8.44 -3.10 12.98
C ALA A 186 -9.77 -3.24 13.75
N ARG A 187 -10.53 -4.31 13.49
CA ARG A 187 -11.80 -4.59 14.18
C ARG A 187 -11.61 -4.91 15.66
N ALA A 188 -10.66 -5.80 15.98
CA ALA A 188 -10.34 -6.13 17.37
C ALA A 188 -9.84 -4.90 18.16
N SER A 189 -9.24 -3.94 17.46
CA SER A 189 -8.68 -2.75 18.09
C SER A 189 -9.65 -1.58 18.19
N ASN A 190 -10.76 -1.63 17.45
CA ASN A 190 -11.74 -0.55 17.29
C ASN A 190 -11.10 0.77 16.84
N ILE A 191 -10.21 0.71 15.85
CA ILE A 191 -9.55 1.87 15.26
C ILE A 191 -10.22 2.31 13.95
N VAL A 192 -10.04 3.57 13.60
CA VAL A 192 -10.37 4.10 12.27
C VAL A 192 -9.22 3.73 11.33
N PHE A 193 -9.53 2.93 10.31
CA PHE A 193 -8.56 2.48 9.32
C PHE A 193 -9.04 2.85 7.92
N GLN A 194 -8.27 3.68 7.22
CA GLN A 194 -8.53 4.05 5.82
C GLN A 194 -7.42 3.54 4.88
N THR A 195 -7.84 2.97 3.76
CA THR A 195 -6.98 2.59 2.63
C THR A 195 -6.81 3.78 1.67
N GLY A 196 -5.66 3.91 1.01
CA GLY A 196 -5.31 4.96 0.03
C GLY A 196 -6.10 4.99 -1.29
N SER A 197 -7.36 4.55 -1.32
CA SER A 197 -8.23 4.51 -2.51
C SER A 197 -8.83 5.88 -2.86
N GLN A 198 -7.98 6.85 -3.20
CA GLN A 198 -8.34 8.26 -3.44
C GLN A 198 -9.43 8.47 -4.51
N GLN A 199 -9.59 7.54 -5.45
CA GLN A 199 -10.64 7.61 -6.48
C GLN A 199 -12.06 7.60 -5.90
N ARG A 200 -12.25 7.12 -4.67
CA ARG A 200 -13.56 7.19 -3.99
C ARG A 200 -13.96 8.60 -3.53
N THR A 201 -13.01 9.55 -3.51
CA THR A 201 -13.22 10.93 -3.04
C THR A 201 -12.77 12.03 -4.00
N GLU A 202 -11.69 11.80 -4.76
CA GLU A 202 -11.00 12.84 -5.52
C GLU A 202 -11.43 12.85 -7.01
N PHE A 203 -10.62 13.48 -7.87
CA PHE A 203 -10.83 13.55 -9.33
C PHE A 203 -12.19 14.13 -9.74
N LYS A 204 -12.57 15.23 -9.09
CA LYS A 204 -13.82 15.98 -9.37
C LYS A 204 -15.09 15.12 -9.28
N GLY A 205 -15.03 13.98 -8.59
CA GLY A 205 -16.17 13.09 -8.39
C GLY A 205 -16.53 12.20 -9.59
N TYR A 206 -15.72 12.13 -10.65
CA TYR A 206 -16.03 11.34 -11.84
C TYR A 206 -16.34 9.87 -11.52
N PHE A 207 -15.52 9.24 -10.68
CA PHE A 207 -15.73 7.84 -10.27
C PHE A 207 -17.00 7.65 -9.44
N ARG A 208 -17.31 8.59 -8.55
CA ARG A 208 -18.54 8.57 -7.75
C ARG A 208 -19.76 8.69 -8.65
N GLN A 209 -19.71 9.58 -9.63
CA GLN A 209 -20.76 9.74 -10.64
C GLN A 209 -20.96 8.44 -11.42
N ALA A 210 -19.88 7.79 -11.89
CA ALA A 210 -19.99 6.50 -12.58
C ALA A 210 -20.70 5.45 -11.71
N VAL A 211 -20.32 5.33 -10.43
CA VAL A 211 -20.95 4.39 -9.48
C VAL A 211 -22.43 4.70 -9.29
N GLU A 212 -22.79 5.97 -9.08
CA GLU A 212 -24.20 6.37 -8.92
C GLU A 212 -25.01 6.07 -10.18
N TYR A 213 -24.50 6.36 -11.37
CA TYR A 213 -25.22 6.10 -12.63
C TYR A 213 -25.38 4.60 -12.89
N VAL A 214 -24.34 3.79 -12.65
CA VAL A 214 -24.42 2.33 -12.77
C VAL A 214 -25.45 1.77 -11.79
N ARG A 215 -25.42 2.19 -10.53
CA ARG A 215 -26.36 1.70 -9.49
C ARG A 215 -27.80 2.19 -9.68
N ASN A 216 -28.01 3.31 -10.37
CA ASN A 216 -29.34 3.77 -10.80
C ASN A 216 -29.83 3.09 -12.10
N GLY A 217 -29.12 2.06 -12.60
CA GLY A 217 -29.57 1.29 -13.77
C GLY A 217 -29.51 2.07 -15.08
N ARG A 218 -28.73 3.15 -15.16
CA ARG A 218 -28.67 4.05 -16.33
C ARG A 218 -28.15 3.36 -17.60
N ILE A 219 -27.44 2.25 -17.43
CA ILE A 219 -26.95 1.38 -18.52
C ILE A 219 -27.70 0.04 -18.59
N GLY A 220 -28.84 -0.10 -17.92
CA GLY A 220 -29.56 -1.38 -17.79
C GLY A 220 -28.78 -2.40 -16.96
N LYS A 221 -29.02 -3.69 -17.19
CA LYS A 221 -28.26 -4.75 -16.51
C LYS A 221 -26.82 -4.75 -17.01
N VAL A 222 -25.87 -4.57 -16.08
CA VAL A 222 -24.43 -4.71 -16.39
C VAL A 222 -24.13 -6.16 -16.73
N LYS A 223 -23.41 -6.38 -17.84
CA LYS A 223 -22.97 -7.70 -18.30
C LYS A 223 -21.46 -7.84 -18.19
N THR A 224 -20.74 -6.81 -18.63
CA THR A 224 -19.29 -6.83 -18.71
C THR A 224 -18.69 -5.60 -18.05
N VAL A 225 -17.57 -5.78 -17.36
CA VAL A 225 -16.71 -4.68 -16.90
C VAL A 225 -15.31 -4.88 -17.47
N ARG A 226 -14.68 -3.82 -17.95
CA ARG A 226 -13.29 -3.85 -18.44
C ARG A 226 -12.43 -2.92 -17.62
N VAL A 227 -11.30 -3.41 -17.15
CA VAL A 227 -10.35 -2.66 -16.34
C VAL A 227 -8.98 -2.70 -17.02
N GLY A 228 -8.59 -1.59 -17.62
CA GLY A 228 -7.28 -1.44 -18.26
C GLY A 228 -6.22 -1.02 -17.24
N VAL A 229 -5.34 -1.94 -16.87
CA VAL A 229 -4.22 -1.69 -15.94
C VAL A 229 -2.98 -2.44 -16.41
N GLY A 230 -1.87 -2.31 -15.68
CA GLY A 230 -0.61 -2.96 -16.05
C GLY A 230 -0.60 -4.48 -15.80
N PRO A 231 0.49 -5.16 -16.16
CA PRO A 231 0.61 -6.61 -16.06
C PRO A 231 0.77 -7.09 -14.60
N ALA A 232 0.59 -8.40 -14.41
CA ALA A 232 0.91 -9.09 -13.14
C ALA A 232 2.40 -8.94 -12.77
N ALA A 233 2.73 -9.18 -11.50
CA ALA A 233 4.12 -9.14 -11.04
C ALA A 233 4.96 -10.27 -11.65
N LYS A 234 6.23 -9.97 -11.92
CA LYS A 234 7.24 -10.94 -12.34
C LYS A 234 8.18 -11.32 -11.20
N PRO A 235 8.85 -12.48 -11.24
CA PRO A 235 9.91 -12.80 -10.28
C PRO A 235 11.03 -11.76 -10.31
N CYS A 236 11.64 -11.49 -9.16
CA CYS A 236 12.71 -10.51 -9.08
C CYS A 236 14.08 -11.06 -9.43
N ASP A 237 14.57 -10.68 -10.60
CA ASP A 237 15.78 -11.13 -11.30
C ASP A 237 16.99 -10.20 -11.15
N LEU A 238 16.88 -9.16 -10.32
CA LEU A 238 17.91 -8.12 -10.23
C LEU A 238 19.25 -8.59 -9.63
N PRO A 239 20.39 -8.12 -10.16
CA PRO A 239 21.71 -8.47 -9.65
C PRO A 239 21.97 -7.83 -8.29
N ALA A 240 22.95 -8.39 -7.58
CA ALA A 240 23.45 -7.83 -6.33
C ALA A 240 24.22 -6.52 -6.57
N GLU A 241 23.98 -5.55 -5.71
CA GLU A 241 24.73 -4.30 -5.61
C GLU A 241 25.17 -4.07 -4.15
N PRO A 242 26.27 -3.33 -3.91
CA PRO A 242 26.64 -2.92 -2.57
C PRO A 242 25.55 -2.09 -1.90
N VAL A 243 25.31 -2.31 -0.60
CA VAL A 243 24.37 -1.50 0.17
C VAL A 243 24.95 -0.09 0.35
N PRO A 244 24.24 0.98 -0.06
CA PRO A 244 24.71 2.34 0.12
C PRO A 244 24.72 2.74 1.60
N ALA A 245 25.68 3.59 1.98
CA ALA A 245 25.77 4.13 3.33
C ALA A 245 24.45 4.81 3.77
N GLY A 246 24.05 4.60 5.02
CA GLY A 246 22.81 5.18 5.57
C GLY A 246 21.52 4.48 5.14
N THR A 247 21.61 3.29 4.54
CA THR A 247 20.46 2.44 4.20
C THR A 247 20.45 1.18 5.06
N ASP A 248 19.41 1.00 5.86
CA ASP A 248 19.15 -0.29 6.49
C ASP A 248 18.43 -1.21 5.49
N TRP A 249 19.23 -1.95 4.71
CA TRP A 249 18.71 -2.89 3.71
C TRP A 249 18.03 -4.10 4.34
N GLU A 250 18.48 -4.57 5.50
CA GLU A 250 17.86 -5.73 6.16
C GLU A 250 16.43 -5.38 6.55
N MET A 251 16.22 -4.21 7.16
CA MET A 251 14.88 -3.69 7.46
C MET A 251 14.11 -3.36 6.19
N TRP A 252 14.73 -2.81 5.14
CA TRP A 252 14.00 -2.56 3.89
C TRP A 252 13.47 -3.86 3.26
N ASN A 253 14.31 -4.90 3.15
CA ASN A 253 13.95 -6.18 2.55
C ASN A 253 12.93 -6.93 3.42
N GLY A 254 13.14 -6.93 4.74
CA GLY A 254 12.12 -7.28 5.71
C GLY A 254 11.52 -8.67 5.52
N PRO A 255 10.17 -8.79 5.41
CA PRO A 255 9.49 -10.08 5.31
C PRO A 255 9.65 -10.76 3.95
N SER A 256 10.23 -10.11 2.95
CA SER A 256 10.48 -10.71 1.63
C SER A 256 11.63 -11.72 1.67
N PRO A 257 11.76 -12.62 0.68
CA PRO A 257 12.90 -13.53 0.57
C PRO A 257 14.24 -12.78 0.68
N GLN A 258 15.21 -13.39 1.36
CA GLN A 258 16.52 -12.79 1.55
C GLN A 258 17.21 -12.60 0.20
N ARG A 259 17.67 -11.39 -0.08
CA ARG A 259 18.44 -11.06 -1.29
C ARG A 259 19.40 -9.90 -1.05
N ALA A 260 20.35 -9.75 -1.96
CA ALA A 260 21.22 -8.58 -2.01
C ALA A 260 20.46 -7.31 -2.42
N PHE A 261 21.01 -6.17 -2.01
CA PHE A 261 20.52 -4.84 -2.39
C PHE A 261 20.53 -4.65 -3.91
N ASN A 262 19.57 -3.85 -4.39
CA ASN A 262 19.59 -3.28 -5.72
C ASN A 262 18.83 -1.95 -5.73
N GLN A 263 19.40 -0.91 -6.33
CA GLN A 263 18.82 0.44 -6.37
C GLN A 263 17.49 0.52 -7.15
N ILE A 264 17.20 -0.41 -8.05
CA ILE A 264 15.89 -0.48 -8.74
C ILE A 264 14.77 -0.77 -7.72
N LEU A 265 15.08 -1.51 -6.66
CA LEU A 265 14.17 -1.78 -5.55
C LEU A 265 14.11 -0.61 -4.59
N CYS A 266 15.26 -0.14 -4.10
CA CYS A 266 15.35 0.98 -3.16
C CYS A 266 16.24 2.10 -3.75
N PRO A 267 15.67 3.01 -4.57
CA PRO A 267 16.44 4.00 -5.32
C PRO A 267 17.00 5.09 -4.43
N MET A 268 18.26 5.46 -4.67
CA MET A 268 19.01 6.39 -3.82
C MET A 268 18.78 7.86 -4.18
N ASP A 269 18.28 8.13 -5.38
CA ASP A 269 17.96 9.47 -5.84
C ASP A 269 16.63 9.94 -5.23
N ILE A 270 16.77 10.77 -4.19
CA ILE A 270 15.68 11.34 -3.39
C ILE A 270 14.54 11.83 -4.30
N HIS A 271 13.44 11.07 -4.32
CA HIS A 271 12.14 11.42 -4.90
C HIS A 271 12.10 11.85 -6.39
N LYS A 272 12.98 11.34 -7.24
CA LYS A 272 12.95 11.67 -8.69
C LYS A 272 12.01 10.78 -9.49
N HIS A 273 11.82 9.53 -9.07
CA HIS A 273 10.92 8.60 -9.75
C HIS A 273 10.28 7.62 -8.76
N PHE A 274 9.24 6.93 -9.23
CA PHE A 274 8.65 5.84 -8.48
C PHE A 274 9.59 4.61 -8.49
N PRO A 275 9.81 3.94 -7.34
CA PRO A 275 10.65 2.75 -7.28
C PRO A 275 10.01 1.55 -7.99
N ALA A 276 10.85 0.68 -8.57
CA ALA A 276 10.37 -0.42 -9.42
C ALA A 276 10.18 -1.75 -8.66
N TRP A 277 10.31 -1.77 -7.33
CA TRP A 277 9.88 -2.90 -6.48
C TRP A 277 8.44 -3.35 -6.80
N ARG A 278 7.59 -2.43 -7.26
CA ARG A 278 6.18 -2.68 -7.65
C ARG A 278 6.02 -3.73 -8.75
N ASN A 279 7.04 -3.95 -9.57
CA ASN A 279 6.99 -4.91 -10.67
C ASN A 279 7.26 -6.35 -10.22
N TYR A 280 7.72 -6.52 -8.99
CA TYR A 280 8.36 -7.75 -8.54
C TYR A 280 7.52 -8.47 -7.50
N ARG A 281 7.29 -9.76 -7.73
CA ARG A 281 6.35 -10.61 -6.96
C ARG A 281 6.68 -10.70 -5.48
N GLU A 282 7.96 -10.65 -5.14
CA GLU A 282 8.45 -10.71 -3.76
C GLU A 282 8.10 -9.44 -2.96
N TYR A 283 7.76 -8.35 -3.66
CA TYR A 283 7.53 -7.03 -3.08
C TYR A 283 6.14 -6.48 -3.32
N ALA A 284 5.49 -6.89 -4.42
CA ALA A 284 4.22 -6.32 -4.90
C ALA A 284 3.49 -7.28 -5.86
N CYS A 285 2.31 -6.85 -6.31
CA CYS A 285 1.45 -7.57 -7.26
C CYS A 285 1.40 -6.93 -8.67
N GLY A 286 2.45 -6.20 -9.06
CA GLY A 286 2.63 -5.70 -10.42
C GLY A 286 1.80 -4.47 -10.73
N GLY A 287 1.81 -4.03 -11.99
CA GLY A 287 0.91 -2.99 -12.49
C GLY A 287 -0.57 -3.39 -12.36
N LEU A 288 -0.84 -4.70 -12.33
CA LEU A 288 -2.15 -5.28 -12.10
C LEU A 288 -2.71 -4.91 -10.72
N ALA A 289 -1.85 -4.72 -9.71
CA ALA A 289 -2.27 -4.22 -8.41
C ALA A 289 -2.02 -2.72 -8.26
N ASP A 290 -0.90 -2.18 -8.73
CA ASP A 290 -0.56 -0.77 -8.52
C ASP A 290 -1.64 0.18 -9.05
N MET A 291 -2.12 -0.06 -10.27
CA MET A 291 -3.27 0.64 -10.85
C MET A 291 -4.59 -0.13 -10.69
N GLY A 292 -4.55 -1.46 -10.51
CA GLY A 292 -5.77 -2.23 -10.26
C GLY A 292 -6.43 -1.94 -8.92
N ALA A 293 -5.66 -1.64 -7.87
CA ALA A 293 -6.22 -1.22 -6.58
C ALA A 293 -6.98 0.11 -6.64
N HIS A 294 -6.89 0.82 -7.77
CA HIS A 294 -7.72 1.95 -8.15
C HIS A 294 -8.90 1.50 -9.01
N HIS A 295 -8.65 0.87 -10.16
CA HIS A 295 -9.71 0.64 -11.14
C HIS A 295 -10.58 -0.61 -10.89
N PHE A 296 -10.04 -1.68 -10.30
CA PHE A 296 -10.84 -2.80 -9.79
C PHE A 296 -11.64 -2.38 -8.55
N ASP A 297 -11.14 -1.43 -7.76
CA ASP A 297 -11.90 -0.86 -6.64
C ASP A 297 -13.18 -0.18 -7.14
N ILE A 298 -13.08 0.65 -8.17
CA ILE A 298 -14.25 1.31 -8.78
C ILE A 298 -15.20 0.29 -9.41
N ALA A 299 -14.68 -0.78 -10.01
CA ALA A 299 -15.51 -1.87 -10.52
C ALA A 299 -16.29 -2.55 -9.39
N GLN A 300 -15.61 -2.99 -8.33
CA GLN A 300 -16.24 -3.60 -7.14
C GLN A 300 -17.28 -2.66 -6.53
N TRP A 301 -16.95 -1.37 -6.42
CA TRP A 301 -17.85 -0.38 -5.84
C TRP A 301 -19.10 -0.18 -6.68
N ALA A 302 -18.99 0.01 -7.98
CA ALA A 302 -20.14 0.16 -8.88
C ALA A 302 -21.04 -1.08 -8.88
N LEU A 303 -20.45 -2.28 -8.82
CA LEU A 303 -21.17 -3.55 -8.77
C LEU A 303 -21.77 -3.89 -7.41
N GLY A 304 -21.49 -3.12 -6.35
CA GLY A 304 -21.96 -3.42 -4.99
C GLY A 304 -21.25 -4.62 -4.35
N MET A 305 -20.01 -4.86 -4.73
CA MET A 305 -19.22 -6.04 -4.34
C MET A 305 -18.14 -5.74 -3.29
N ASP A 306 -18.25 -4.62 -2.56
CA ASP A 306 -17.32 -4.22 -1.50
C ASP A 306 -17.17 -5.26 -0.38
N ASP A 307 -18.17 -6.13 -0.20
CA ASP A 307 -18.17 -7.20 0.81
C ASP A 307 -17.91 -8.60 0.21
N SER A 308 -17.72 -8.68 -1.10
CA SER A 308 -17.64 -9.92 -1.90
C SER A 308 -16.53 -9.83 -2.97
N GLY A 309 -16.61 -10.66 -4.00
CA GLY A 309 -15.68 -10.68 -5.12
C GLY A 309 -16.11 -11.68 -6.19
N PRO A 310 -15.26 -11.93 -7.20
CA PRO A 310 -15.52 -12.96 -8.19
C PRO A 310 -15.58 -14.35 -7.54
N VAL A 311 -16.22 -15.32 -8.20
CA VAL A 311 -16.27 -16.73 -7.79
C VAL A 311 -15.42 -17.63 -8.69
N GLU A 312 -14.92 -17.09 -9.79
CA GLU A 312 -14.04 -17.80 -10.71
C GLU A 312 -13.05 -16.85 -11.38
N ILE A 313 -11.84 -17.36 -11.60
CA ILE A 313 -10.75 -16.69 -12.29
C ILE A 313 -10.39 -17.53 -13.50
N GLN A 314 -10.43 -16.94 -14.69
CA GLN A 314 -10.12 -17.59 -15.95
C GLN A 314 -9.01 -16.81 -16.66
N PRO A 315 -7.75 -17.24 -16.49
CA PRO A 315 -6.63 -16.59 -17.16
C PRO A 315 -6.58 -16.93 -18.65
N PRO A 316 -5.96 -16.08 -19.49
CA PRO A 316 -5.67 -16.44 -20.88
C PRO A 316 -4.55 -17.49 -20.94
N ALA A 317 -4.54 -18.30 -21.99
CA ALA A 317 -3.52 -19.32 -22.21
C ALA A 317 -2.09 -18.74 -22.26
N SER A 318 -1.93 -17.52 -22.79
CA SER A 318 -0.67 -16.78 -22.84
C SER A 318 -0.91 -15.27 -22.78
N GLY A 319 0.17 -14.48 -22.65
CA GLY A 319 0.12 -13.02 -22.60
C GLY A 319 -0.27 -12.43 -21.25
N ASP A 320 -0.26 -11.09 -21.16
CA ASP A 320 -0.34 -10.36 -19.89
C ASP A 320 -1.66 -9.58 -19.69
N ALA A 321 -2.62 -9.78 -20.59
CA ALA A 321 -3.95 -9.18 -20.56
C ALA A 321 -5.01 -10.21 -20.99
N GLY A 322 -6.29 -9.97 -20.68
CA GLY A 322 -7.41 -10.83 -21.07
C GLY A 322 -7.88 -11.81 -19.99
N LEU A 323 -7.38 -11.70 -18.75
CA LEU A 323 -7.90 -12.49 -17.64
C LEU A 323 -9.34 -12.09 -17.34
N ARG A 324 -10.21 -13.09 -17.19
CA ARG A 324 -11.63 -12.92 -16.88
C ARG A 324 -11.92 -13.35 -15.44
N PHE A 325 -12.56 -12.46 -14.70
CA PHE A 325 -13.18 -12.73 -13.40
C PHE A 325 -14.68 -12.93 -13.61
N VAL A 326 -15.25 -14.01 -13.09
CA VAL A 326 -16.70 -14.27 -13.17
C VAL A 326 -17.32 -14.12 -11.79
N TYR A 327 -18.39 -13.35 -11.69
CA TYR A 327 -19.14 -13.12 -10.45
C TYR A 327 -20.35 -14.06 -10.35
N ALA A 328 -20.80 -14.32 -9.13
CA ALA A 328 -21.93 -15.22 -8.87
C ALA A 328 -23.24 -14.79 -9.57
N ASN A 329 -23.40 -13.50 -9.81
CA ASN A 329 -24.55 -12.92 -10.52
C ASN A 329 -24.42 -12.96 -12.05
N GLY A 330 -23.37 -13.60 -12.58
CA GLY A 330 -23.11 -13.76 -14.00
C GLY A 330 -22.38 -12.58 -14.67
N ILE A 331 -22.00 -11.54 -13.92
CA ILE A 331 -21.18 -10.44 -14.46
C ILE A 331 -19.76 -10.94 -14.72
N GLU A 332 -19.20 -10.56 -15.87
CA GLU A 332 -17.81 -10.85 -16.21
C GLU A 332 -16.98 -9.56 -16.15
N MET A 333 -15.87 -9.59 -15.42
CA MET A 333 -14.91 -8.48 -15.37
C MET A 333 -13.59 -8.90 -16.00
N PHE A 334 -13.09 -8.12 -16.94
CA PHE A 334 -11.87 -8.42 -17.68
C PHE A 334 -10.73 -7.50 -17.25
N HIS A 335 -9.54 -8.07 -17.05
CA HIS A 335 -8.29 -7.33 -17.11
C HIS A 335 -7.98 -7.01 -18.58
N GLY A 336 -8.25 -5.78 -19.00
CA GLY A 336 -8.10 -5.33 -20.38
C GLY A 336 -8.99 -4.12 -20.68
N GLY A 337 -8.88 -3.57 -21.89
CA GLY A 337 -9.57 -2.34 -22.28
C GLY A 337 -8.75 -1.07 -22.04
N PRO A 338 -9.34 0.12 -22.21
CA PRO A 338 -8.65 1.39 -21.98
C PRO A 338 -8.29 1.59 -20.50
N SER A 339 -7.28 2.42 -20.24
CA SER A 339 -6.81 2.74 -18.88
C SER A 339 -7.91 3.40 -18.05
N GLY A 340 -8.57 2.64 -17.19
CA GLY A 340 -9.77 3.10 -16.50
C GLY A 340 -10.68 1.94 -16.16
N THR A 341 -11.96 2.26 -15.95
CA THR A 341 -13.01 1.27 -15.76
C THR A 341 -14.13 1.53 -16.76
N THR A 342 -14.45 0.54 -17.60
CA THR A 342 -15.59 0.57 -18.52
C THR A 342 -16.66 -0.39 -18.03
N PHE A 343 -17.89 0.10 -17.86
CA PHE A 343 -19.08 -0.68 -17.58
C PHE A 343 -19.90 -0.82 -18.86
N GLU A 344 -20.22 -2.06 -19.23
CA GLU A 344 -21.02 -2.39 -20.41
C GLU A 344 -22.33 -3.06 -19.96
N GLY A 345 -23.45 -2.40 -20.22
CA GLY A 345 -24.78 -2.88 -19.92
C GLY A 345 -25.68 -2.94 -21.15
N GLU A 346 -26.92 -3.35 -20.95
CA GLU A 346 -27.92 -3.53 -22.02
C GLU A 346 -28.30 -2.25 -22.76
N LEU A 347 -28.26 -1.12 -22.05
CA LEU A 347 -28.71 0.17 -22.58
C LEU A 347 -27.56 1.10 -22.97
N GLY A 348 -26.32 0.67 -22.75
CA GLY A 348 -25.15 1.47 -23.11
C GLY A 348 -23.92 1.18 -22.26
N THR A 349 -22.95 2.08 -22.36
CA THR A 349 -21.67 1.98 -21.68
C THR A 349 -21.35 3.25 -20.90
N ILE A 350 -20.60 3.09 -19.80
CA ILE A 350 -19.97 4.19 -19.07
C ILE A 350 -18.48 3.87 -18.93
N TYR A 351 -17.61 4.76 -19.39
CA TYR A 351 -16.17 4.71 -19.14
C TYR A 351 -15.77 5.81 -18.17
N VAL A 352 -14.86 5.50 -17.25
CA VAL A 352 -14.34 6.48 -16.29
C VAL A 352 -12.86 6.28 -16.00
N ASP A 353 -12.12 7.39 -15.95
CA ASP A 353 -10.74 7.45 -15.51
C ASP A 353 -10.46 8.76 -14.73
N ARG A 354 -9.18 9.05 -14.48
CA ARG A 354 -8.78 10.25 -13.71
C ARG A 354 -8.94 11.55 -14.49
N LYS A 355 -9.13 11.49 -15.81
CA LYS A 355 -9.32 12.65 -16.70
C LYS A 355 -10.79 12.97 -16.91
N GLY A 356 -11.69 11.99 -16.83
CA GLY A 356 -13.11 12.22 -17.03
C GLY A 356 -14.00 10.99 -16.95
N ILE A 357 -15.26 11.19 -17.33
CA ILE A 357 -16.31 10.18 -17.45
C ILE A 357 -17.03 10.38 -18.79
N GLU A 358 -17.30 9.29 -19.49
CA GLU A 358 -17.95 9.28 -20.80
C GLU A 358 -19.00 8.18 -20.88
N SER A 359 -20.00 8.33 -21.76
CA SER A 359 -21.02 7.32 -21.97
C SER A 359 -21.44 7.19 -23.43
N THR A 360 -21.92 6.00 -23.78
CA THR A 360 -22.55 5.72 -25.08
C THR A 360 -23.90 5.03 -24.85
N PRO A 361 -25.03 5.62 -25.28
CA PRO A 361 -25.16 6.96 -25.84
C PRO A 361 -24.85 8.08 -24.82
N LYS A 362 -24.42 9.25 -25.29
CA LYS A 362 -24.09 10.42 -24.44
C LYS A 362 -25.25 10.88 -23.55
N SER A 363 -26.48 10.66 -24.01
CA SER A 363 -27.71 11.00 -23.29
C SER A 363 -27.79 10.35 -21.89
N ILE A 364 -27.07 9.25 -21.66
CA ILE A 364 -26.96 8.61 -20.35
C ILE A 364 -26.47 9.61 -19.31
N LEU A 365 -25.35 10.31 -19.57
CA LEU A 365 -24.72 11.28 -18.67
C LEU A 365 -25.33 12.68 -18.76
N GLU A 366 -25.80 13.09 -19.94
CA GLU A 366 -26.43 14.40 -20.15
C GLU A 366 -27.74 14.55 -19.38
N THR A 367 -28.42 13.44 -19.10
CA THR A 367 -29.59 13.42 -18.23
C THR A 367 -29.14 13.28 -16.77
N PRO A 368 -29.34 14.31 -15.92
CA PRO A 368 -28.90 14.29 -14.54
C PRO A 368 -29.74 13.33 -13.68
N LEU A 369 -29.13 12.79 -12.63
CA LEU A 369 -29.86 12.05 -11.59
C LEU A 369 -30.77 13.00 -10.79
N GLY A 370 -32.03 12.63 -10.64
CA GLY A 370 -33.06 13.36 -9.89
C GLY A 370 -33.00 13.15 -8.37
N GLY A 371 -33.89 13.82 -7.64
CA GLY A 371 -33.90 13.81 -6.17
C GLY A 371 -34.29 12.47 -5.51
N LYS A 372 -34.88 11.55 -6.27
CA LYS A 372 -35.25 10.19 -5.80
C LYS A 372 -34.21 9.13 -6.17
N ASP A 373 -33.23 9.48 -6.98
CA ASP A 373 -32.20 8.55 -7.43
C ASP A 373 -31.21 8.24 -6.31
N PHE A 374 -30.63 7.04 -6.36
CA PHE A 374 -29.57 6.64 -5.44
C PHE A 374 -28.39 7.62 -5.52
N ARG A 375 -27.95 8.09 -4.36
CA ARG A 375 -26.74 8.90 -4.19
C ARG A 375 -25.83 8.25 -3.16
N LEU A 376 -24.53 8.30 -3.43
CA LEU A 376 -23.54 7.93 -2.44
C LEU A 376 -23.58 8.95 -1.30
N PRO A 377 -23.29 8.55 -0.04
CA PRO A 377 -23.23 9.47 1.08
C PRO A 377 -22.31 10.65 0.79
N ALA A 378 -22.67 11.84 1.30
CA ALA A 378 -21.81 13.00 1.24
C ALA A 378 -20.44 12.67 1.86
N ILE A 379 -19.38 13.18 1.25
CA ILE A 379 -18.00 12.92 1.67
C ILE A 379 -17.28 14.23 1.93
N ALA A 380 -16.18 14.14 2.67
CA ALA A 380 -15.28 15.25 2.92
C ALA A 380 -14.64 15.78 1.63
N SER A 381 -14.04 16.97 1.72
CA SER A 381 -13.40 17.68 0.60
C SER A 381 -12.20 16.96 -0.01
N SER A 382 -11.58 16.03 0.72
CA SER A 382 -10.45 15.22 0.24
C SER A 382 -10.41 13.86 0.92
N HIS A 383 -9.63 12.94 0.36
CA HIS A 383 -9.43 11.60 0.93
C HIS A 383 -8.85 11.67 2.34
N LYS A 384 -7.92 12.60 2.59
CA LYS A 384 -7.27 12.78 3.90
C LYS A 384 -8.21 13.40 4.92
N GLN A 385 -9.01 14.38 4.48
CA GLN A 385 -10.01 14.99 5.35
C GLN A 385 -11.07 13.96 5.75
N ASN A 386 -11.49 13.05 4.85
CA ASN A 386 -12.41 11.98 5.22
C ASN A 386 -11.86 11.13 6.37
N TRP A 387 -10.57 10.75 6.31
CA TRP A 387 -9.95 10.00 7.40
C TRP A 387 -9.90 10.79 8.71
N VAL A 388 -9.49 12.06 8.67
CA VAL A 388 -9.43 12.93 9.86
C VAL A 388 -10.81 13.14 10.49
N ASP A 389 -11.84 13.36 9.67
CA ASP A 389 -13.22 13.48 10.13
C ASP A 389 -13.72 12.18 10.74
N CYS A 390 -13.39 11.04 10.13
CA CYS A 390 -13.69 9.71 10.66
C CYS A 390 -12.97 9.43 11.98
N ILE A 391 -11.73 9.87 12.15
CA ILE A 391 -11.04 9.83 13.45
C ILE A 391 -11.85 10.63 14.47
N LYS A 392 -12.19 11.88 14.19
CA LYS A 392 -12.94 12.72 15.16
C LYS A 392 -14.31 12.16 15.52
N THR A 393 -15.03 11.61 14.54
CA THR A 393 -16.41 11.13 14.69
C THR A 393 -16.53 9.65 15.03
N ARG A 394 -15.42 8.90 14.94
CA ARG A 394 -15.35 7.44 15.04
C ARG A 394 -16.24 6.69 14.02
N GLN A 395 -16.59 7.34 12.91
CA GLN A 395 -17.27 6.71 11.79
C GLN A 395 -16.29 5.94 10.89
N LYS A 396 -16.82 5.03 10.07
CA LYS A 396 -16.01 4.31 9.08
C LYS A 396 -15.67 5.24 7.90
N PRO A 397 -14.42 5.23 7.41
CA PRO A 397 -14.04 5.97 6.21
C PRO A 397 -14.63 5.34 4.96
N VAL A 398 -14.70 6.12 3.87
CA VAL A 398 -15.25 5.67 2.57
C VAL A 398 -14.45 4.54 1.93
N ALA A 399 -13.17 4.42 2.30
CA ALA A 399 -12.26 3.36 1.90
C ALA A 399 -11.76 2.59 3.13
N ASP A 400 -12.68 2.06 3.93
CA ASP A 400 -12.39 1.22 5.10
C ASP A 400 -11.44 0.04 4.76
N VAL A 401 -10.68 -0.41 5.76
CA VAL A 401 -9.74 -1.55 5.66
C VAL A 401 -10.31 -2.79 4.95
N ALA A 402 -11.58 -3.14 5.18
CA ALA A 402 -12.21 -4.30 4.57
C ALA A 402 -12.39 -4.10 3.07
N ILE A 403 -12.79 -2.90 2.65
CA ILE A 403 -12.88 -2.51 1.23
C ILE A 403 -11.51 -2.62 0.57
N GLY A 404 -10.47 -2.04 1.19
CA GLY A 404 -9.11 -2.13 0.69
C GLY A 404 -8.58 -3.57 0.57
N ALA A 405 -8.92 -4.43 1.54
CA ALA A 405 -8.54 -5.84 1.52
C ALA A 405 -9.27 -6.61 0.40
N ARG A 406 -10.56 -6.34 0.17
CA ARG A 406 -11.32 -6.95 -0.94
C ARG A 406 -10.82 -6.50 -2.31
N THR A 407 -10.48 -5.23 -2.46
CA THR A 407 -9.86 -4.71 -3.68
C THR A 407 -8.49 -5.34 -3.93
N ALA A 408 -7.64 -5.43 -2.90
CA ALA A 408 -6.35 -6.11 -3.00
C ALA A 408 -6.51 -7.59 -3.37
N ALA A 409 -7.53 -8.26 -2.80
CA ALA A 409 -7.85 -9.65 -3.11
C ALA A 409 -8.13 -9.86 -4.61
N VAL A 410 -8.90 -8.99 -5.26
CA VAL A 410 -9.14 -9.08 -6.72
C VAL A 410 -7.82 -9.04 -7.50
N CYS A 411 -6.92 -8.13 -7.13
CA CYS A 411 -5.61 -8.00 -7.79
C CYS A 411 -4.73 -9.24 -7.58
N GLN A 412 -4.74 -9.80 -6.36
CA GLN A 412 -3.99 -10.99 -5.97
C GLN A 412 -4.54 -12.25 -6.68
N LEU A 413 -5.86 -12.40 -6.74
CA LEU A 413 -6.53 -13.46 -7.50
C LEU A 413 -6.16 -13.40 -8.99
N GLY A 414 -6.11 -12.19 -9.57
CA GLY A 414 -5.63 -11.98 -10.93
C GLY A 414 -4.18 -12.43 -11.12
N ASN A 415 -3.28 -12.04 -10.23
CA ASN A 415 -1.88 -12.48 -10.26
C ASN A 415 -1.78 -14.02 -10.18
N ILE A 416 -2.50 -14.66 -9.26
CA ILE A 416 -2.52 -16.13 -9.13
C ILE A 416 -3.03 -16.79 -10.42
N GLY A 417 -4.08 -16.25 -11.04
CA GLY A 417 -4.56 -16.72 -12.34
C GLY A 417 -3.46 -16.65 -13.41
N TYR A 418 -2.74 -15.53 -13.51
CA TYR A 418 -1.63 -15.37 -14.45
C TYR A 418 -0.45 -16.30 -14.16
N TRP A 419 -0.18 -16.63 -12.90
CA TRP A 419 0.92 -17.53 -12.55
C TRP A 419 0.57 -19.00 -12.80
N LEU A 420 -0.68 -19.41 -12.55
CA LEU A 420 -1.11 -20.81 -12.70
C LEU A 420 -1.63 -21.15 -14.10
N ARG A 421 -2.06 -20.16 -14.89
CA ARG A 421 -2.52 -20.32 -16.29
C ARG A 421 -3.60 -21.39 -16.50
N ARG A 422 -4.48 -21.55 -15.51
CA ARG A 422 -5.65 -22.43 -15.55
C ARG A 422 -6.83 -21.82 -14.81
N PRO A 423 -8.09 -22.20 -15.14
CA PRO A 423 -9.26 -21.75 -14.40
C PRO A 423 -9.20 -22.12 -12.92
N LEU A 424 -9.66 -21.21 -12.05
CA LEU A 424 -9.69 -21.37 -10.59
C LEU A 424 -11.06 -21.00 -10.04
N LYS A 425 -11.62 -21.84 -9.18
CA LYS A 425 -12.87 -21.55 -8.44
C LYS A 425 -12.52 -20.97 -7.08
N TRP A 426 -13.20 -19.87 -6.71
CA TRP A 426 -12.92 -19.10 -5.51
C TRP A 426 -14.19 -18.92 -4.67
N ASP A 427 -14.07 -19.12 -3.37
CA ASP A 427 -15.10 -18.78 -2.39
C ASP A 427 -14.78 -17.41 -1.76
N PRO A 428 -15.47 -16.31 -2.14
CA PRO A 428 -15.20 -14.99 -1.59
C PRO A 428 -15.62 -14.83 -0.12
N LYS A 429 -16.44 -15.73 0.43
CA LYS A 429 -16.82 -15.69 1.86
C LYS A 429 -15.74 -16.34 2.72
N LYS A 430 -15.26 -17.51 2.31
CA LYS A 430 -14.17 -18.24 3.01
C LYS A 430 -12.77 -17.74 2.65
N GLU A 431 -12.67 -16.98 1.57
CA GLU A 431 -11.42 -16.53 0.97
C GLU A 431 -10.48 -17.70 0.62
N GLU A 432 -11.00 -18.75 0.00
CA GLU A 432 -10.23 -19.95 -0.39
C GLU A 432 -10.53 -20.41 -1.81
N PHE A 433 -9.55 -21.07 -2.43
CA PHE A 433 -9.77 -21.75 -3.71
C PHE A 433 -10.41 -23.12 -3.45
N ILE A 434 -11.51 -23.41 -4.13
CA ILE A 434 -12.29 -24.63 -3.89
C ILE A 434 -11.56 -25.83 -4.49
N GLY A 435 -11.12 -26.76 -3.63
CA GLY A 435 -10.48 -28.01 -4.07
C GLY A 435 -9.08 -27.85 -4.67
N ASP A 436 -8.41 -26.70 -4.46
CA ASP A 436 -7.13 -26.40 -5.12
C ASP A 436 -6.00 -26.12 -4.12
N ALA A 437 -5.26 -27.16 -3.77
CA ALA A 437 -4.18 -27.06 -2.79
C ALA A 437 -3.01 -26.18 -3.28
N GLU A 438 -2.74 -26.15 -4.59
CA GLU A 438 -1.66 -25.36 -5.18
C GLU A 438 -1.99 -23.86 -5.12
N ALA A 439 -3.17 -23.46 -5.58
CA ALA A 439 -3.61 -22.08 -5.52
C ALA A 439 -3.76 -21.59 -4.07
N ASN A 440 -4.24 -22.45 -3.16
CA ASN A 440 -4.34 -22.10 -1.74
C ASN A 440 -3.00 -21.83 -1.06
N LYS A 441 -1.90 -22.46 -1.50
CA LYS A 441 -0.55 -22.14 -1.02
C LYS A 441 -0.11 -20.71 -1.39
N LEU A 442 -0.66 -20.15 -2.47
CA LEU A 442 -0.33 -18.81 -2.96
C LEU A 442 -1.12 -17.68 -2.27
N ARG A 443 -2.05 -18.00 -1.37
CA ARG A 443 -2.81 -17.00 -0.59
C ARG A 443 -2.00 -16.34 0.51
N SER A 444 -0.84 -16.89 0.83
CA SER A 444 0.09 -16.45 1.88
C SER A 444 1.53 -16.60 1.39
N ARG A 445 2.50 -16.21 2.22
CA ARG A 445 3.94 -16.29 1.94
C ARG A 445 4.72 -16.83 3.13
#